data_AF-A0A7J3DKX6-F1
#
_entry.id   AF-A0A7J3DKX6-F1
#
_cell.length_a   1.000
_cell.length_b   1.000
_cell.length_c   1.000
_cell.angle_alpha   90.00
_cell.angle_beta   90.00
_cell.angle_gamma   90.00
#
_symmetry.space_group_name_H-M   'P 1'
#
loop_
_entity.id
_entity.type
_entity.pdbx_description
1 polymer ?
#
loop_
_entity_poly.entity_id
_entity_poly.type
_entity_poly.pdbx_seq_one_letter_code
_entity_poly.pdbx_strand_id
1 'polypeptide(L)'
;MALPISYTKNLQRLIESDREWLENTKKLSSDIDALKASCYGKIFSRNDVFLFEAKMPFARPLEYFQPIHLDGKRLSPRFSHGSTTALYFSEDGLYLLSKHVTFAQGMNFFAHYLHFKLENPSLQILEKSIRISFSGSLKLENLVLGSFEEKTISFTFLHENIENRIVKKEDALASKKMEEVYGRHGESFASANIEGFTISVRHFSPHPFAFQAYKEFGYESYVDMENDVVNLFRKFKEGCAQV
;
A
#
# COMPACT_ATOMS: atom_id res chain seq x y z
N MET A 1 -13.72 -17.04 2.56
CA MET A 1 -13.43 -17.49 1.17
C MET A 1 -12.04 -18.10 1.17
N ALA A 2 -11.87 -19.31 0.63
CA ALA A 2 -10.52 -19.87 0.48
C ALA A 2 -9.75 -19.13 -0.62
N LEU A 3 -8.50 -18.75 -0.35
CA LEU A 3 -7.65 -18.07 -1.33
C LEU A 3 -6.93 -19.08 -2.23
N PRO A 4 -6.67 -18.75 -3.52
CA PRO A 4 -5.92 -19.60 -4.43
C PRO A 4 -4.52 -19.98 -3.92
N ILE A 5 -4.08 -21.21 -4.19
CA ILE A 5 -2.79 -21.75 -3.72
C ILE A 5 -1.61 -20.95 -4.29
N SER A 6 -1.70 -20.54 -5.56
CA SER A 6 -0.68 -19.72 -6.22
C SER A 6 -0.48 -18.38 -5.49
N TYR A 7 -1.59 -17.76 -5.07
CA TYR A 7 -1.60 -16.50 -4.33
C TYR A 7 -0.99 -16.67 -2.93
N THR A 8 -1.45 -17.66 -2.17
CA THR A 8 -0.95 -17.89 -0.80
C THR A 8 0.53 -18.27 -0.78
N LYS A 9 1.01 -19.03 -1.78
CA LYS A 9 2.44 -19.35 -1.96
C LYS A 9 3.30 -18.10 -2.20
N ASN A 10 2.81 -17.13 -2.97
CA ASN A 10 3.54 -15.88 -3.20
C ASN A 10 3.56 -15.00 -1.94
N LEU A 11 2.46 -14.95 -1.18
CA LEU A 11 2.46 -14.30 0.14
C LEU A 11 3.43 -14.98 1.12
N GLN A 12 3.50 -16.31 1.12
CA GLN A 12 4.44 -17.06 1.95
C GLN A 12 5.90 -16.67 1.66
N ARG A 13 6.28 -16.58 0.38
CA ARG A 13 7.61 -16.10 -0.02
C ARG A 13 7.88 -14.67 0.45
N LEU A 14 6.88 -13.80 0.36
CA LEU A 14 6.98 -12.42 0.85
C LEU A 14 7.24 -12.37 2.36
N ILE A 15 6.57 -13.22 3.14
CA ILE A 15 6.76 -13.33 4.59
C ILE A 15 8.20 -13.79 4.91
N GLU A 16 8.71 -14.76 4.15
CA GLU A 16 10.10 -15.25 4.30
C GLU A 16 11.11 -14.14 4.00
N SER A 17 10.94 -13.43 2.88
CA SER A 17 11.78 -12.28 2.54
C SER A 17 11.68 -11.14 3.56
N ASP A 18 10.50 -10.85 4.09
CA ASP A 18 10.31 -9.80 5.08
C ASP A 18 11.09 -10.07 6.38
N ARG A 19 11.17 -11.34 6.80
CA ARG A 19 11.98 -11.72 7.96
C ARG A 19 13.46 -11.49 7.69
N GLU A 20 13.95 -11.88 6.53
CA GLU A 20 15.35 -11.66 6.13
C GLU A 20 15.68 -10.16 6.06
N TRP A 21 14.81 -9.36 5.43
CA TRP A 21 15.00 -7.92 5.30
C TRP A 21 14.95 -7.20 6.64
N LEU A 22 14.12 -7.65 7.59
CA LEU A 22 14.13 -7.11 8.95
C LEU A 22 15.46 -7.36 9.65
N GLU A 23 16.01 -8.57 9.54
CA GLU A 23 17.32 -8.90 10.13
C GLU A 23 18.44 -8.08 9.48
N ASN A 24 18.38 -7.82 8.17
CA ASN A 24 19.31 -6.93 7.51
C ASN A 24 19.13 -5.46 7.96
N THR A 25 17.90 -4.99 8.16
CA THR A 25 17.62 -3.65 8.72
C THR A 25 18.24 -3.51 10.11
N LYS A 26 18.11 -4.52 10.98
CA LYS A 26 18.72 -4.50 12.32
C LYS A 26 20.24 -4.39 12.24
N LYS A 27 20.89 -5.18 11.39
CA LYS A 27 22.35 -5.12 11.16
C LYS A 27 22.80 -3.73 10.72
N LEU A 28 22.09 -3.11 9.77
CA LEU A 28 22.45 -1.79 9.23
C LEU A 28 22.05 -0.62 10.14
N SER A 29 21.21 -0.84 11.13
CA SER A 29 20.74 0.21 12.03
C SER A 29 21.86 0.79 12.92
N SER A 30 22.99 0.09 13.09
CA SER A 30 24.19 0.65 13.74
C SER A 30 24.79 1.80 12.96
N ASP A 31 24.67 1.76 11.64
CA ASP A 31 25.35 2.69 10.71
C ASP A 31 24.37 3.73 10.14
N ILE A 32 23.06 3.41 10.13
CA ILE A 32 22.00 4.24 9.57
C ILE A 32 20.93 4.48 10.64
N ASP A 33 21.11 5.53 11.44
CA ASP A 33 20.21 5.87 12.55
C ASP A 33 18.76 6.07 12.12
N ALA A 34 18.52 6.54 10.89
CA ALA A 34 17.18 6.72 10.36
C ALA A 34 16.33 5.43 10.37
N LEU A 35 16.96 4.26 10.30
CA LEU A 35 16.28 2.95 10.32
C LEU A 35 15.66 2.64 11.68
N LYS A 36 16.25 3.15 12.75
CA LYS A 36 15.71 3.00 14.11
C LYS A 36 14.38 3.71 14.27
N ALA A 37 14.06 4.67 13.39
CA ALA A 37 12.88 5.51 13.51
C ALA A 37 11.80 5.22 12.45
N SER A 38 11.87 4.11 11.72
CA SER A 38 11.00 3.87 10.55
C SER A 38 10.33 2.50 10.46
N CYS A 39 10.58 1.59 11.41
CA CYS A 39 10.09 0.20 11.36
C CYS A 39 9.24 -0.15 12.60
N TYR A 40 7.91 -0.13 12.46
CA TYR A 40 6.97 -0.31 13.57
C TYR A 40 5.84 -1.30 13.28
N GLY A 41 5.29 -1.86 14.34
CA GLY A 41 4.11 -2.73 14.30
C GLY A 41 4.47 -4.19 14.54
N LYS A 42 3.94 -5.10 13.72
CA LYS A 42 4.23 -6.55 13.81
C LYS A 42 4.76 -7.06 12.49
N ILE A 43 5.65 -8.04 12.47
CA ILE A 43 6.03 -8.66 11.19
C ILE A 43 4.81 -9.35 10.54
N PHE A 44 4.58 -9.08 9.26
CA PHE A 44 3.52 -9.71 8.49
C PHE A 44 3.77 -11.22 8.42
N SER A 45 2.73 -12.00 8.73
CA SER A 45 2.85 -13.45 8.94
C SER A 45 1.65 -14.24 8.42
N ARG A 46 0.71 -13.57 7.74
CA ARG A 46 -0.53 -14.17 7.23
C ARG A 46 -0.43 -14.39 5.73
N ASN A 47 -0.57 -15.62 5.27
CA ASN A 47 -0.61 -15.95 3.84
C ASN A 47 -2.04 -16.24 3.35
N ASP A 48 -3.05 -16.05 4.21
CA ASP A 48 -4.46 -16.36 4.03
C ASP A 48 -5.35 -15.11 3.98
N VAL A 49 -4.75 -13.94 3.75
CA VAL A 49 -5.43 -12.64 3.65
C VAL A 49 -5.31 -12.07 2.24
N PHE A 50 -6.36 -11.38 1.77
CA PHE A 50 -6.34 -10.71 0.48
C PHE A 50 -5.90 -9.25 0.62
N LEU A 51 -4.78 -8.91 -0.02
CA LEU A 51 -4.19 -7.58 0.01
C LEU A 51 -4.75 -6.68 -1.10
N PHE A 52 -5.12 -5.45 -0.74
CA PHE A 52 -5.49 -4.37 -1.66
C PHE A 52 -4.44 -3.26 -1.60
N GLU A 53 -3.75 -2.97 -2.70
CA GLU A 53 -2.73 -1.92 -2.76
C GLU A 53 -3.33 -0.54 -3.02
N ALA A 54 -2.92 0.44 -2.20
CA ALA A 54 -3.24 1.85 -2.37
C ALA A 54 -2.14 2.54 -3.22
N LYS A 55 -2.33 2.57 -4.54
CA LYS A 55 -1.43 3.20 -5.52
C LYS A 55 -1.81 4.65 -5.77
N MET A 56 -0.90 5.46 -6.27
CA MET A 56 -1.18 6.84 -6.66
C MET A 56 -1.98 6.91 -7.96
N PRO A 57 -2.96 7.83 -8.06
CA PRO A 57 -3.37 8.59 -9.24
C PRO A 57 -2.88 8.20 -10.64
N PHE A 58 -1.59 8.42 -10.68
CA PHE A 58 -0.74 8.83 -11.77
C PHE A 58 0.65 8.33 -11.37
N ALA A 59 0.70 7.08 -10.93
CA ALA A 59 1.83 6.53 -10.22
C ALA A 59 3.10 6.69 -11.05
N ARG A 60 4.13 7.23 -10.40
CA ARG A 60 5.50 7.25 -10.92
C ARG A 60 6.35 6.34 -10.06
N PRO A 61 7.49 5.82 -10.55
CA PRO A 61 8.37 4.98 -9.74
C PRO A 61 8.74 5.62 -8.39
N LEU A 62 8.87 6.96 -8.33
CA LEU A 62 9.18 7.68 -7.10
C LEU A 62 7.96 8.01 -6.22
N GLU A 63 6.76 7.97 -6.79
CA GLU A 63 5.48 8.30 -6.15
C GLU A 63 4.42 7.30 -6.60
N TYR A 64 4.59 6.06 -6.16
CA TYR A 64 3.81 4.92 -6.59
C TYR A 64 2.67 4.59 -5.64
N PHE A 65 2.89 4.69 -4.34
CA PHE A 65 1.89 4.41 -3.31
C PHE A 65 1.29 5.70 -2.74
N GLN A 66 0.04 5.64 -2.29
CA GLN A 66 -0.59 6.77 -1.61
C GLN A 66 0.13 7.05 -0.29
N PRO A 67 0.30 8.33 0.08
CA PRO A 67 1.18 8.73 1.17
C PRO A 67 0.64 8.31 2.54
N ILE A 68 1.55 7.87 3.40
CA ILE A 68 1.35 7.70 4.84
C ILE A 68 2.29 8.64 5.56
N HIS A 69 1.82 9.23 6.65
CA HIS A 69 2.63 10.05 7.53
C HIS A 69 2.86 9.32 8.84
N LEU A 70 4.11 9.29 9.30
CA LEU A 70 4.55 8.77 10.59
C LEU A 70 5.22 9.92 11.35
N ASP A 71 4.69 10.26 12.52
CA ASP A 71 5.13 11.40 13.33
C ASP A 71 5.23 12.70 12.51
N GLY A 72 4.24 12.93 11.65
CA GLY A 72 4.16 14.08 10.75
C GLY A 72 5.08 14.02 9.52
N LYS A 73 5.95 13.01 9.41
CA LYS A 73 6.84 12.82 8.26
C LYS A 73 6.22 11.90 7.22
N ARG A 74 6.18 12.33 5.96
CA ARG A 74 5.74 11.50 4.83
C ARG A 74 6.72 10.34 4.62
N LEU A 75 6.23 9.11 4.67
CA LEU A 75 7.00 7.91 4.32
C LEU A 75 7.21 7.81 2.81
N SER A 76 8.29 7.12 2.40
CA SER A 76 8.69 6.99 1.01
C SER A 76 7.65 6.20 0.19
N PRO A 77 6.96 6.80 -0.78
CA PRO A 77 5.93 6.11 -1.56
C PRO A 77 6.50 5.40 -2.79
N ARG A 78 7.78 4.99 -2.77
CA ARG A 78 8.51 4.51 -3.95
C ARG A 78 8.16 3.08 -4.32
N PHE A 79 8.16 2.81 -5.62
CA PHE A 79 8.10 1.45 -6.16
C PHE A 79 9.49 0.80 -6.11
N SER A 80 9.57 -0.38 -5.52
CA SER A 80 10.72 -1.28 -5.63
C SER A 80 10.25 -2.72 -5.37
N HIS A 81 11.05 -3.71 -5.77
CA HIS A 81 10.76 -5.10 -5.46
C HIS A 81 10.61 -5.28 -3.94
N GLY A 82 9.53 -5.94 -3.51
CA GLY A 82 9.22 -6.15 -2.10
C GLY A 82 8.53 -4.99 -1.38
N SER A 83 8.42 -3.81 -2.02
CA SER A 83 7.65 -2.69 -1.46
C SER A 83 6.16 -2.85 -1.72
N THR A 84 5.34 -2.49 -0.74
CA THR A 84 3.88 -2.44 -0.89
C THR A 84 3.30 -1.44 0.10
N THR A 85 2.17 -0.83 -0.26
CA THR A 85 1.28 -0.16 0.69
C THR A 85 -0.11 -0.72 0.45
N ALA A 86 -0.54 -1.58 1.36
CA ALA A 86 -1.73 -2.38 1.21
C ALA A 86 -2.60 -2.37 2.46
N LEU A 87 -3.89 -2.56 2.25
CA LEU A 87 -4.88 -2.83 3.27
C LEU A 87 -5.40 -4.26 3.11
N TYR A 88 -5.78 -4.88 4.23
CA TYR A 88 -6.46 -6.17 4.20
C TYR A 88 -7.37 -6.34 5.41
N PHE A 89 -8.40 -7.18 5.26
CA PHE A 89 -9.27 -7.55 6.35
C PHE A 89 -8.82 -8.87 6.98
N SER A 90 -8.88 -8.90 8.31
CA SER A 90 -8.71 -10.06 9.19
C SER A 90 -9.97 -10.17 10.06
N GLU A 91 -10.15 -11.30 10.75
CA GLU A 91 -11.28 -11.54 11.66
C GLU A 91 -11.46 -10.41 12.68
N ASP A 92 -10.35 -9.86 13.15
CA ASP A 92 -10.36 -8.83 14.17
C ASP A 92 -10.40 -7.41 13.62
N GLY A 93 -10.31 -7.18 12.30
CA GLY A 93 -10.50 -5.86 11.70
C GLY A 93 -9.70 -5.57 10.45
N LEU A 94 -9.57 -4.28 10.12
CA LEU A 94 -8.82 -3.78 8.97
C LEU A 94 -7.37 -3.49 9.36
N TYR A 95 -6.43 -3.96 8.57
CA TYR A 95 -4.99 -3.80 8.79
C TYR A 95 -4.35 -2.97 7.69
N LEU A 96 -3.30 -2.23 8.05
CA LEU A 96 -2.37 -1.60 7.13
C LEU A 96 -1.05 -2.39 7.10
N LEU A 97 -0.53 -2.66 5.91
CA LEU A 97 0.84 -3.09 5.66
C LEU A 97 1.48 -2.08 4.70
N SER A 98 2.42 -1.27 5.18
CA SER A 98 3.24 -0.40 4.34
C SER A 98 4.71 -0.66 4.58
N LYS A 99 5.43 -1.06 3.54
CA LYS A 99 6.86 -1.33 3.60
C LYS A 99 7.55 -0.82 2.35
N HIS A 100 8.75 -0.31 2.54
CA HIS A 100 9.64 0.05 1.45
C HIS A 100 10.98 -0.67 1.62
N VAL A 101 11.36 -1.43 0.60
CA VAL A 101 12.62 -2.15 0.55
C VAL A 101 13.61 -1.39 -0.32
N THR A 102 14.83 -1.26 0.17
CA THR A 102 15.96 -0.65 -0.54
C THR A 102 17.18 -1.55 -0.44
N PHE A 103 18.21 -1.24 -1.23
CA PHE A 103 19.44 -2.02 -1.31
C PHE A 103 20.66 -1.14 -1.03
N ALA A 104 21.52 -1.58 -0.10
CA ALA A 104 22.83 -0.98 0.16
C ALA A 104 23.75 -2.03 0.78
N GLN A 105 25.06 -1.85 0.62
CA GLN A 105 26.08 -2.74 1.19
C GLN A 105 25.86 -4.24 0.88
N GLY A 106 25.32 -4.56 -0.31
CA GLY A 106 25.07 -5.95 -0.72
C GLY A 106 23.80 -6.58 -0.13
N MET A 107 22.98 -5.83 0.62
CA MET A 107 21.82 -6.37 1.33
C MET A 107 20.55 -5.58 1.00
N ASN A 108 19.43 -6.31 0.90
CA ASN A 108 18.09 -5.72 0.89
C ASN A 108 17.61 -5.51 2.33
N PHE A 109 17.06 -4.33 2.63
CA PHE A 109 16.56 -3.96 3.95
C PHE A 109 15.36 -3.00 3.85
N PHE A 110 14.60 -2.89 4.93
CA PHE A 110 13.52 -1.91 5.03
C PHE A 110 14.05 -0.49 5.23
N ALA A 111 13.71 0.41 4.31
CA ALA A 111 13.80 1.84 4.53
C ALA A 111 12.70 2.32 5.49
N HIS A 112 11.51 1.70 5.41
CA HIS A 112 10.45 1.79 6.41
C HIS A 112 9.62 0.52 6.42
N TYR A 113 8.96 0.27 7.55
CA TYR A 113 8.02 -0.81 7.75
C TYR A 113 6.91 -0.38 8.72
N LEU A 114 5.66 -0.58 8.35
CA LEU A 114 4.48 -0.36 9.18
C LEU A 114 3.54 -1.54 8.97
N HIS A 115 3.17 -2.23 10.04
CA HIS A 115 2.10 -3.22 9.97
C HIS A 115 1.32 -3.29 11.26
N PHE A 116 0.07 -2.83 11.22
CA PHE A 116 -0.79 -2.72 12.40
C PHE A 116 -2.27 -2.71 12.04
N LYS A 117 -3.10 -2.99 13.03
CA LYS A 117 -4.56 -2.91 12.95
C LYS A 117 -5.01 -1.45 13.05
N LEU A 118 -5.91 -1.03 12.18
CA LEU A 118 -6.52 0.29 12.25
C LEU A 118 -7.60 0.33 13.32
N GLU A 119 -7.47 1.24 14.27
CA GLU A 119 -8.51 1.51 15.27
C GLU A 119 -9.46 2.59 14.76
N ASN A 120 -10.74 2.26 14.60
CA ASN A 120 -11.79 3.19 14.13
C ASN A 120 -11.45 3.93 12.82
N PRO A 121 -11.03 3.26 11.73
CA PRO A 121 -10.81 3.92 10.45
C PRO A 121 -12.11 4.48 9.88
N SER A 122 -12.04 5.66 9.25
CA SER A 122 -13.15 6.20 8.47
C SER A 122 -13.21 5.52 7.11
N LEU A 123 -14.23 4.69 6.90
CA LEU A 123 -14.42 3.93 5.66
C LEU A 123 -15.69 4.38 4.93
N GLN A 124 -15.53 4.88 3.71
CA GLN A 124 -16.64 5.20 2.80
C GLN A 124 -16.50 4.36 1.54
N ILE A 125 -17.51 3.56 1.22
CA ILE A 125 -17.55 2.72 0.01
C ILE A 125 -18.80 3.14 -0.77
N LEU A 126 -18.61 3.82 -1.90
CA LEU A 126 -19.67 4.16 -2.84
C LEU A 126 -19.61 3.22 -4.04
N GLU A 127 -20.58 3.29 -4.95
CA GLU A 127 -20.70 2.37 -6.09
C GLU A 127 -19.38 2.16 -6.84
N LYS A 128 -18.64 3.25 -7.11
CA LYS A 128 -17.40 3.26 -7.92
C LYS A 128 -16.19 3.88 -7.22
N SER A 129 -16.28 4.09 -5.90
CA SER A 129 -15.20 4.73 -5.14
C SER A 129 -15.05 4.17 -3.74
N ILE A 130 -13.81 4.24 -3.25
CA ILE A 130 -13.46 3.83 -1.88
C ILE A 130 -12.63 4.97 -1.29
N ARG A 131 -12.99 5.41 -0.09
CA ARG A 131 -12.18 6.32 0.71
C ARG A 131 -11.92 5.70 2.07
N ILE A 132 -10.65 5.59 2.43
CA ILE A 132 -10.18 5.03 3.69
C ILE A 132 -9.25 6.03 4.34
N SER A 133 -9.67 6.59 5.47
CA SER A 133 -8.89 7.58 6.21
C SER A 133 -8.62 7.09 7.62
N PHE A 134 -7.41 7.32 8.10
CA PHE A 134 -7.01 7.06 9.48
C PHE A 134 -6.11 8.19 9.96
N SER A 135 -6.31 8.61 11.21
CA SER A 135 -5.44 9.55 11.91
C SER A 135 -5.52 9.27 13.40
N GLY A 136 -4.41 8.89 14.02
CA GLY A 136 -4.40 8.57 15.44
C GLY A 136 -3.00 8.27 15.97
N SER A 137 -2.89 8.23 17.30
CA SER A 137 -1.68 7.81 18.02
C SER A 137 -1.83 6.36 18.45
N LEU A 138 -0.85 5.53 18.13
CA LEU A 138 -0.84 4.10 18.42
C LEU A 138 0.44 3.74 19.16
N LYS A 139 0.33 2.84 20.15
CA LYS A 139 1.49 2.22 20.78
C LYS A 139 1.95 1.04 19.92
N LEU A 140 3.08 1.18 19.24
CA LEU A 140 3.62 0.19 18.31
C LEU A 140 5.00 -0.29 18.77
N GLU A 141 5.30 -1.56 18.51
CA GLU A 141 6.65 -2.10 18.72
C GLU A 141 7.58 -1.58 17.63
N ASN A 142 8.75 -1.06 18.02
CA ASN A 142 9.86 -0.78 17.14
C ASN A 142 10.57 -2.09 16.80
N LEU A 143 10.44 -2.56 15.57
CA LEU A 143 10.94 -3.88 15.16
C LEU A 143 12.48 -3.95 15.11
N VAL A 144 13.16 -2.81 15.13
CA VAL A 144 14.62 -2.71 15.15
C VAL A 144 15.14 -2.67 16.58
N LEU A 145 14.50 -1.89 17.46
CA LEU A 145 14.95 -1.69 18.85
C LEU A 145 14.31 -2.64 19.87
N GLY A 146 13.17 -3.25 19.55
CA GLY A 146 12.40 -4.12 20.45
C GLY A 146 11.61 -3.38 21.54
N SER A 147 11.58 -2.04 21.51
CA SER A 147 10.83 -1.20 22.46
C SER A 147 9.48 -0.78 21.90
N PHE A 148 8.48 -0.60 22.77
CA PHE A 148 7.21 0.02 22.38
C PHE A 148 7.31 1.54 22.41
N GLU A 149 6.84 2.19 21.36
CA GLU A 149 6.81 3.64 21.21
C GLU A 149 5.41 4.10 20.81
N GLU A 150 5.02 5.29 21.27
CA GLU A 150 3.81 5.95 20.77
C GLU A 150 4.13 6.65 19.44
N LYS A 151 3.31 6.39 18.42
CA LYS A 151 3.48 6.92 17.06
C LYS A 151 2.21 7.52 16.55
N THR A 152 2.33 8.72 15.97
CA THR A 152 1.20 9.38 15.31
C THR A 152 1.21 9.01 13.84
N ILE A 153 0.15 8.37 13.37
CA ILE A 153 0.04 7.90 11.99
C ILE A 153 -1.20 8.51 11.34
N SER A 154 -1.04 9.01 10.12
CA SER A 154 -2.16 9.50 9.33
C SER A 154 -2.03 9.20 7.83
N PHE A 155 -3.17 8.88 7.21
CA PHE A 155 -3.28 8.69 5.77
C PHE A 155 -4.72 8.86 5.31
N THR A 156 -4.88 9.07 4.01
CA THR A 156 -6.16 8.98 3.31
C THR A 156 -5.91 8.31 1.97
N PHE A 157 -6.49 7.13 1.79
CA PHE A 157 -6.46 6.40 0.53
C PHE A 157 -7.75 6.64 -0.23
N LEU A 158 -7.60 7.03 -1.48
CA LEU A 158 -8.69 7.33 -2.39
C LEU A 158 -8.64 6.38 -3.58
N HIS A 159 -9.78 5.78 -3.88
CA HIS A 159 -10.05 5.10 -5.12
C HIS A 159 -11.18 5.84 -5.81
N GLU A 160 -10.90 6.35 -6.99
CA GLU A 160 -11.92 6.69 -7.96
C GLU A 160 -11.57 5.94 -9.24
N ASN A 161 -12.55 5.32 -9.88
CA ASN A 161 -12.32 4.65 -11.15
C ASN A 161 -12.04 5.71 -12.23
N ILE A 162 -10.78 6.12 -12.35
CA ILE A 162 -10.28 6.83 -13.51
C ILE A 162 -9.86 5.73 -14.50
N GLU A 163 -10.73 5.43 -15.45
CA GLU A 163 -10.40 4.48 -16.51
C GLU A 163 -9.10 4.90 -17.21
N ASN A 164 -8.30 3.89 -17.59
CA ASN A 164 -6.95 3.94 -18.17
C ASN A 164 -6.78 4.93 -19.34
N ARG A 165 -6.81 6.23 -19.06
CA ARG A 165 -6.49 7.28 -20.01
C ARG A 165 -5.02 7.60 -19.86
N ILE A 166 -4.23 7.29 -20.89
CA ILE A 166 -2.93 7.93 -21.06
C ILE A 166 -3.24 9.42 -21.22
N VAL A 167 -3.07 10.19 -20.15
CA VAL A 167 -3.30 11.63 -20.18
C VAL A 167 -1.95 12.30 -20.44
N LYS A 168 -1.89 13.13 -21.48
CA LYS A 168 -0.74 14.03 -21.67
C LYS A 168 -0.64 14.93 -20.45
N LYS A 169 0.57 15.22 -20.01
CA LYS A 169 0.83 16.05 -18.81
C LYS A 169 0.08 17.39 -18.84
N GLU A 170 -0.01 18.02 -20.02
CA GLU A 170 -0.73 19.27 -20.26
C GLU A 170 -2.24 19.13 -19.97
N ASP A 171 -2.85 18.04 -20.46
CA ASP A 171 -4.26 17.74 -20.25
C ASP A 171 -4.56 17.36 -18.79
N ALA A 172 -3.62 16.70 -18.12
CA ALA A 172 -3.75 16.33 -16.70
C ALA A 172 -3.72 17.57 -15.79
N LEU A 173 -2.79 18.50 -16.06
CA LEU A 173 -2.67 19.79 -15.37
C LEU A 173 -3.86 20.72 -15.67
N ALA A 174 -4.38 20.71 -16.90
CA ALA A 174 -5.57 21.48 -17.28
C ALA A 174 -6.87 20.85 -16.75
N SER A 175 -6.88 19.54 -16.49
CA SER A 175 -8.04 18.87 -15.91
C SER A 175 -8.15 19.22 -14.42
N LYS A 176 -9.32 19.73 -14.01
CA LYS A 176 -9.68 19.91 -12.60
C LYS A 176 -9.49 18.65 -11.75
N LYS A 177 -9.40 17.47 -12.37
CA LYS A 177 -9.18 16.19 -11.69
C LYS A 177 -7.90 16.12 -10.87
N MET A 178 -6.80 16.76 -11.31
CA MET A 178 -5.57 16.79 -10.51
C MET A 178 -5.76 17.66 -9.25
N GLU A 179 -6.44 18.79 -9.37
CA GLU A 179 -6.78 19.64 -8.21
C GLU A 179 -7.81 18.97 -7.29
N GLU A 180 -8.83 18.29 -7.85
CA GLU A 180 -9.86 17.55 -7.11
C GLU A 180 -9.26 16.42 -6.25
N VAL A 181 -8.22 15.76 -6.75
CA VAL A 181 -7.58 14.62 -6.07
C VAL A 181 -6.42 15.05 -5.17
N TYR A 182 -5.66 16.11 -5.52
CA TYR A 182 -4.41 16.49 -4.82
C TYR A 182 -4.41 17.90 -4.20
N GLY A 183 -5.45 18.71 -4.42
CA GLY A 183 -5.50 20.10 -3.98
C GLY A 183 -4.34 20.95 -4.53
N ARG A 184 -3.86 21.92 -3.74
CA ARG A 184 -2.76 22.85 -4.12
C ARG A 184 -1.41 22.18 -4.43
N HIS A 185 -1.27 20.87 -4.23
CA HIS A 185 -0.03 20.15 -4.51
C HIS A 185 0.00 19.49 -5.89
N GLY A 186 -1.08 19.54 -6.69
CA GLY A 186 -1.17 18.89 -8.01
C GLY A 186 -0.05 19.26 -9.00
N GLU A 187 0.46 20.50 -8.95
CA GLU A 187 1.51 20.98 -9.87
C GLU A 187 2.86 20.28 -9.66
N SER A 188 3.23 19.95 -8.42
CA SER A 188 4.47 19.22 -8.15
C SER A 188 4.38 17.77 -8.63
N PHE A 189 3.20 17.14 -8.51
CA PHE A 189 2.91 15.78 -8.99
C PHE A 189 2.89 15.68 -10.52
N ALA A 190 2.68 16.76 -11.26
CA ALA A 190 2.79 16.75 -12.72
C ALA A 190 4.23 16.82 -13.25
N SER A 191 5.20 17.22 -12.43
CA SER A 191 6.49 17.76 -12.93
C SER A 191 7.63 16.77 -13.23
N ALA A 192 7.59 15.49 -12.84
CA ALA A 192 8.74 14.57 -12.94
C ALA A 192 8.70 13.61 -14.16
N ASN A 193 9.64 13.85 -15.08
CA ASN A 193 10.16 13.09 -16.23
C ASN A 193 9.77 11.61 -16.42
N ILE A 194 8.81 11.37 -17.33
CA ILE A 194 8.94 10.45 -18.48
C ILE A 194 8.23 11.14 -19.64
N GLU A 195 8.96 11.74 -20.58
CA GLU A 195 8.50 12.20 -21.91
C GLU A 195 7.07 12.82 -22.01
N GLY A 196 6.64 13.61 -21.03
CA GLY A 196 5.35 14.31 -21.08
C GLY A 196 4.09 13.44 -20.89
N PHE A 197 4.22 12.16 -20.51
CA PHE A 197 3.10 11.27 -20.26
C PHE A 197 2.97 10.89 -18.79
N THR A 198 1.73 10.75 -18.33
CA THR A 198 1.43 10.23 -17.00
C THR A 198 0.61 8.94 -17.18
N ILE A 199 1.12 7.82 -16.67
CA ILE A 199 0.39 6.56 -16.70
C ILE A 199 -0.68 6.63 -15.60
N SER A 200 -1.95 6.69 -15.99
CA SER A 200 -3.04 6.40 -15.07
C SER A 200 -2.95 4.92 -14.70
N VAL A 201 -2.61 4.61 -13.46
CA VAL A 201 -2.80 3.27 -12.89
C VAL A 201 -4.01 3.35 -11.97
N ARG A 202 -4.67 2.24 -11.66
CA ARG A 202 -5.75 2.28 -10.67
C ARG A 202 -5.18 2.40 -9.26
N HIS A 203 -5.76 3.31 -8.49
CA HIS A 203 -5.19 3.79 -7.21
C HIS A 203 -5.52 2.91 -6.03
N PHE A 204 -6.41 1.96 -6.26
CA PHE A 204 -6.76 0.92 -5.34
C PHE A 204 -7.00 -0.32 -6.18
N SER A 205 -6.20 -1.35 -5.96
CA SER A 205 -6.17 -2.54 -6.81
C SER A 205 -5.87 -3.78 -5.98
N PRO A 206 -6.30 -4.98 -6.41
CA PRO A 206 -5.74 -6.21 -5.88
C PRO A 206 -4.22 -6.20 -5.93
N HIS A 207 -3.57 -6.75 -4.91
CA HIS A 207 -2.12 -6.90 -4.92
C HIS A 207 -1.66 -7.71 -6.15
N PRO A 208 -0.51 -7.40 -6.79
CA PRO A 208 -0.08 -8.03 -8.04
C PRO A 208 -0.05 -9.56 -8.05
N PHE A 209 0.16 -10.20 -6.89
CA PHE A 209 0.04 -11.65 -6.75
C PHE A 209 -1.35 -12.18 -7.13
N ALA A 210 -2.40 -11.42 -6.87
CA ALA A 210 -3.77 -11.80 -7.22
C ALA A 210 -3.99 -11.77 -8.73
N PHE A 211 -3.34 -10.85 -9.45
CA PHE A 211 -3.39 -10.80 -10.91
C PHE A 211 -2.69 -11.97 -11.59
N GLN A 212 -1.77 -12.66 -10.91
CA GLN A 212 -1.21 -13.92 -11.43
C GLN A 212 -2.20 -15.08 -11.30
N ALA A 213 -3.15 -14.96 -10.36
CA ALA A 213 -4.14 -15.97 -10.00
C ALA A 213 -5.57 -15.62 -10.46
N TYR A 214 -5.76 -14.63 -11.34
CA TYR A 214 -7.08 -14.07 -11.68
C TYR A 214 -8.11 -15.13 -12.10
N LYS A 215 -7.67 -16.15 -12.86
CA LYS A 215 -8.54 -17.27 -13.28
C LYS A 215 -9.02 -18.10 -12.10
N GLU A 216 -8.17 -18.32 -11.11
CA GLU A 216 -8.52 -19.07 -9.88
C GLU A 216 -9.50 -18.27 -9.01
N PHE A 217 -9.52 -16.95 -9.13
CA PHE A 217 -10.54 -16.09 -8.54
C PHE A 217 -11.85 -16.02 -9.35
N GLY A 218 -11.92 -16.69 -10.51
CA GLY A 218 -13.12 -16.76 -11.35
C GLY A 218 -13.28 -15.63 -12.37
N TYR A 219 -12.23 -14.85 -12.63
CA TYR A 219 -12.25 -13.77 -13.63
C TYR A 219 -11.74 -14.24 -15.00
N GLU A 220 -12.29 -13.67 -16.07
CA GLU A 220 -11.86 -13.95 -17.46
C GLU A 220 -10.51 -13.31 -17.79
N SER A 221 -10.22 -12.15 -17.20
CA SER A 221 -8.96 -11.44 -17.30
C SER A 221 -8.58 -10.78 -15.98
N TYR A 222 -7.29 -10.42 -15.82
CA TYR A 222 -6.86 -9.61 -14.68
C TYR A 222 -7.49 -8.21 -14.69
N VAL A 223 -7.86 -7.70 -15.88
CA VAL A 223 -8.50 -6.38 -16.04
C VAL A 223 -9.91 -6.42 -15.45
N ASP A 224 -10.65 -7.52 -15.63
CA ASP A 224 -11.99 -7.70 -15.03
C ASP A 224 -11.91 -7.77 -13.52
N MET A 225 -10.92 -8.49 -12.99
CA MET A 225 -10.65 -8.55 -11.56
C MET A 225 -10.31 -7.15 -11.00
N GLU A 226 -9.53 -6.38 -11.73
CA GLU A 226 -9.19 -5.01 -11.36
C GLU A 226 -10.41 -4.08 -11.44
N ASN A 227 -11.33 -4.29 -12.40
CA ASN A 227 -12.59 -3.54 -12.54
C ASN A 227 -13.54 -3.79 -11.38
N ASP A 228 -13.50 -5.00 -10.84
CA ASP A 228 -14.36 -5.44 -9.76
C ASP A 228 -13.81 -5.13 -8.36
N VAL A 229 -12.73 -4.35 -8.26
CA VAL A 229 -12.03 -4.09 -6.98
C VAL A 229 -12.95 -3.56 -5.88
N VAL A 230 -13.94 -2.73 -6.22
CA VAL A 230 -14.89 -2.20 -5.24
C VAL A 230 -15.77 -3.30 -4.66
N ASN A 231 -16.26 -4.21 -5.49
CA ASN A 231 -17.07 -5.34 -5.03
C ASN A 231 -16.23 -6.38 -4.29
N LEU A 232 -15.00 -6.66 -4.76
CA LEU A 232 -14.04 -7.47 -4.03
C LEU A 232 -13.80 -6.91 -2.62
N PHE A 233 -13.56 -5.60 -2.51
CA PHE A 233 -13.34 -4.94 -1.23
C PHE A 233 -14.55 -5.08 -0.30
N ARG A 234 -15.78 -4.89 -0.80
CA ARG A 234 -17.02 -5.14 -0.04
C ARG A 234 -17.10 -6.58 0.44
N LYS A 235 -16.87 -7.54 -0.45
CA LYS A 235 -16.97 -8.98 -0.16
C LYS A 235 -16.00 -9.42 0.94
N PHE A 236 -14.75 -8.93 0.90
CA PHE A 236 -13.77 -9.23 1.95
C PHE A 236 -14.09 -8.52 3.26
N LYS A 237 -14.60 -7.28 3.23
CA LYS A 237 -15.10 -6.59 4.42
C LYS A 237 -16.23 -7.37 5.10
N GLU A 238 -17.23 -7.81 4.33
CA GLU A 238 -18.40 -8.55 4.82
C GLU A 238 -18.03 -9.94 5.34
N GLY A 239 -17.15 -10.65 4.63
CA GLY A 239 -16.69 -11.98 5.03
C GLY A 239 -15.94 -12.01 6.36
N CYS A 240 -15.35 -10.90 6.79
CA CYS A 240 -14.71 -10.76 8.10
C CYS A 240 -15.68 -10.30 9.21
N ALA A 241 -16.83 -9.71 8.86
CA ALA A 241 -17.83 -9.28 9.83
C ALA A 241 -18.79 -10.41 10.30
N GLN A 242 -18.64 -11.62 9.73
CA GLN A 242 -19.49 -12.79 9.99
C GLN A 242 -18.84 -13.85 10.91
N VAL A 243 -17.74 -13.53 11.58
CA VAL A 243 -17.05 -14.41 12.55
C VAL A 243 -17.10 -13.78 13.95
#